data_AF-A0A7C4UH05-F1
#
_entry.id   AF-A0A7C4UH05-F1
#
_cell.length_a   1.000
_cell.length_b   1.000
_cell.length_c   1.000
_cell.angle_alpha   90.00
_cell.angle_beta   90.00
_cell.angle_gamma   90.00
#
_symmetry.space_group_name_H-M   'P 1'
#
loop_
_entity.id
_entity.type
_entity.pdbx_description
1 polymer ?
#
loop_
_entity_poly.entity_id
_entity_poly.type
_entity_poly.pdbx_seq_one_letter_code
_entity_poly.pdbx_strand_id
1 'polypeptide(L)'
;MVKKDKENKEHTVIESKGNCVKEQLNFLKTYLSERERYVSVYVGDVKKALHFLPDNIVDCVITSPPYWKQRDYNNPLQIGQEDTYIEYIKRLVDVFNEMKRVLKPTGTFFLNVGYKYQNKELLLIPELLAVELQKNGWTLLNKIIWFKPNAMPSSIESRFSNVYEPIFLFVKKESKFNYFFSLDKLRLPVNNFTIDKNPEDILGYEVENPLLKGGKIRGRVLKVFKNSKGDIFAEVLWDNGKTTTEIVQDFNKESQLTIELLCEDCGRSIRHPLDINLHSECEGFPKPILPPKIDFSDITEIKPSGLFNPLYYKNKQRLYKGKFRLNPENRGASPGARKSLFSEYLVLQRRYEIFQPVIAEYLRFWKNKKGITINRIDELLGYKDTASHWFRKDTGSWGKGGSIPLPDDWFRLKEILKFDDTYDRWVTETHLVLQTVKPHPKGKNPGDVWNIKLQFLPDAHFATFPEALVQKCIEAGCPEGGIVLDPFSGSGTAGKVANELGRNAILIELVPEYLDIIKKRCQNLKEIVYVK
;
A
#
# COMPACT_ATOMS: atom_id res chain seq x y z
N MET A 1 -22.91 12.47 -33.34
CA MET A 1 -22.13 11.22 -33.57
C MET A 1 -22.84 10.10 -32.83
N VAL A 2 -23.44 9.18 -33.57
CA VAL A 2 -24.12 7.99 -33.03
C VAL A 2 -23.06 7.11 -32.37
N LYS A 3 -23.18 6.84 -31.06
CA LYS A 3 -22.37 5.82 -30.38
C LYS A 3 -22.70 4.49 -31.06
N LYS A 4 -21.74 3.88 -31.74
CA LYS A 4 -21.86 2.48 -32.16
C LYS A 4 -21.90 1.63 -30.88
N ASP A 5 -23.04 1.07 -30.55
CA ASP A 5 -23.13 -0.05 -29.63
C ASP A 5 -22.26 -1.17 -30.20
N LYS A 6 -21.10 -1.43 -29.58
CA LYS A 6 -20.35 -2.65 -29.86
C LYS A 6 -21.15 -3.77 -29.20
N GLU A 7 -21.75 -4.64 -30.00
CA GLU A 7 -22.41 -5.85 -29.50
C GLU A 7 -21.46 -6.63 -28.58
N ASN A 8 -21.97 -7.06 -27.43
CA ASN A 8 -21.23 -7.91 -26.49
C ASN A 8 -20.88 -9.22 -27.19
N LYS A 9 -19.66 -9.74 -27.02
CA LYS A 9 -19.34 -11.09 -27.49
C LYS A 9 -19.98 -12.09 -26.54
N GLU A 10 -20.97 -12.82 -27.03
CA GLU A 10 -21.65 -13.87 -26.26
C GLU A 10 -21.30 -15.25 -26.84
N HIS A 11 -20.88 -16.19 -26.00
CA HIS A 11 -20.67 -17.59 -26.41
C HIS A 11 -20.88 -18.57 -25.26
N THR A 12 -21.07 -19.84 -25.59
CA THR A 12 -21.26 -20.92 -24.62
C THR A 12 -20.02 -21.81 -24.58
N VAL A 13 -19.60 -22.18 -23.38
CA VAL A 13 -18.52 -23.14 -23.13
C VAL A 13 -19.03 -24.32 -22.33
N ILE A 14 -18.50 -25.50 -22.62
CA ILE A 14 -18.78 -26.75 -21.90
C ILE A 14 -17.51 -27.14 -21.15
N GLU A 15 -17.64 -27.40 -19.86
CA GLU A 15 -16.52 -27.78 -19.01
C GLU A 15 -15.84 -29.07 -19.52
N SER A 16 -14.60 -28.92 -19.99
CA SER A 16 -13.71 -30.03 -20.30
C SER A 16 -12.26 -29.53 -20.27
N LYS A 17 -11.30 -30.41 -19.97
CA LYS A 17 -9.88 -30.00 -19.86
C LYS A 17 -9.37 -29.28 -21.12
N GLY A 18 -9.77 -29.71 -22.31
CA GLY A 18 -9.39 -29.08 -23.58
C GLY A 18 -10.03 -27.71 -23.79
N ASN A 19 -11.32 -27.57 -23.45
CA ASN A 19 -12.04 -26.30 -23.57
C ASN A 19 -11.54 -25.27 -22.55
N CYS A 20 -11.24 -25.67 -21.31
CA CYS A 20 -10.72 -24.76 -20.29
C CYS A 20 -9.39 -24.14 -20.73
N VAL A 21 -8.44 -24.94 -21.24
CA VAL A 21 -7.15 -24.43 -21.72
C VAL A 21 -7.34 -23.46 -22.89
N LYS A 22 -8.21 -23.80 -23.85
CA LYS A 22 -8.51 -22.94 -24.99
C LYS A 22 -9.09 -21.60 -24.54
N GLU A 23 -10.02 -21.62 -23.59
CA GLU A 23 -10.69 -20.42 -23.08
C GLU A 23 -9.74 -19.55 -22.25
N GLN A 24 -8.92 -20.16 -21.40
CA GLN A 24 -7.87 -19.44 -20.67
C GLN A 24 -6.91 -18.72 -21.62
N LEU A 25 -6.49 -19.37 -22.71
CA LEU A 25 -5.64 -18.75 -23.73
C LEU A 25 -6.36 -17.61 -24.47
N ASN A 26 -7.65 -17.75 -24.77
CA ASN A 26 -8.45 -16.70 -25.38
C ASN A 26 -8.59 -15.49 -24.45
N PHE A 27 -8.89 -15.73 -23.17
CA PHE A 27 -8.98 -14.70 -22.14
C PHE A 27 -7.67 -13.90 -22.07
N LEU A 28 -6.52 -14.59 -21.99
CA LEU A 28 -5.21 -13.94 -21.93
C LEU A 28 -4.93 -13.09 -23.18
N LYS A 29 -5.26 -13.58 -24.38
CA LYS A 29 -5.10 -12.82 -25.62
C LYS A 29 -5.94 -11.54 -25.61
N THR A 30 -7.22 -11.65 -25.24
CA THR A 30 -8.12 -10.50 -25.13
C THR A 30 -7.57 -9.51 -24.11
N TYR A 31 -7.26 -9.98 -22.90
CA TYR A 31 -6.76 -9.15 -21.80
C TYR A 31 -5.47 -8.39 -22.16
N LEU A 32 -4.51 -9.04 -22.83
CA LEU A 32 -3.24 -8.41 -23.21
C LEU A 32 -3.37 -7.45 -24.40
N SER A 33 -4.38 -7.64 -25.26
CA SER A 33 -4.59 -6.83 -26.47
C SER A 33 -5.49 -5.60 -26.24
N GLU A 34 -6.39 -5.68 -25.27
CA GLU A 34 -7.37 -4.66 -24.94
C GLU A 34 -6.74 -3.48 -24.21
N ARG A 35 -6.80 -2.28 -24.82
CA ARG A 35 -6.37 -1.03 -24.16
C ARG A 35 -7.49 -0.40 -23.32
N GLU A 36 -8.74 -0.80 -23.53
CA GLU A 36 -9.91 -0.30 -22.81
C GLU A 36 -10.23 -1.21 -21.61
N ARG A 37 -10.67 -0.60 -20.50
CA ARG A 37 -11.14 -1.36 -19.33
C ARG A 37 -12.46 -2.04 -19.65
N TYR A 38 -12.60 -3.32 -19.30
CA TYR A 38 -13.78 -4.11 -19.61
C TYR A 38 -14.28 -4.98 -18.47
N VAL A 39 -15.56 -5.35 -18.57
CA VAL A 39 -16.25 -6.29 -17.68
C VAL A 39 -16.58 -7.55 -18.46
N SER A 40 -16.30 -8.71 -17.86
CA SER A 40 -16.69 -10.03 -18.38
C SER A 40 -17.62 -10.72 -17.39
N VAL A 41 -18.64 -11.39 -17.91
CA VAL A 41 -19.63 -12.09 -17.08
C VAL A 41 -19.66 -13.57 -17.46
N TYR A 42 -19.44 -14.44 -16.48
CA TYR A 42 -19.60 -15.88 -16.61
C TYR A 42 -20.93 -16.27 -15.98
N VAL A 43 -21.84 -16.80 -16.79
CA VAL A 43 -23.18 -17.22 -16.36
C VAL A 43 -23.18 -18.73 -16.15
N GLY A 44 -23.21 -19.18 -14.90
CA GLY A 44 -23.24 -20.60 -14.53
C GLY A 44 -22.68 -20.91 -13.14
N ASP A 45 -22.43 -22.19 -12.88
CA ASP A 45 -21.87 -22.64 -11.60
C ASP A 45 -20.48 -22.02 -11.34
N VAL A 46 -20.29 -21.54 -10.11
CA VAL A 46 -19.09 -20.81 -9.72
C VAL A 46 -17.81 -21.65 -9.81
N LYS A 47 -17.84 -22.94 -9.46
CA LYS A 47 -16.64 -23.79 -9.56
C LYS A 47 -16.27 -24.01 -11.02
N LYS A 48 -17.26 -24.31 -11.87
CA LYS A 48 -17.04 -24.49 -13.31
C LYS A 48 -16.49 -23.22 -13.96
N ALA A 49 -17.09 -22.06 -13.66
CA ALA A 49 -16.66 -20.79 -14.20
C ALA A 49 -15.20 -20.46 -13.82
N LEU A 50 -14.79 -20.72 -12.57
CA LEU A 50 -13.41 -20.52 -12.13
C LEU A 50 -12.42 -21.37 -12.94
N HIS A 51 -12.76 -22.59 -13.37
CA HIS A 51 -11.87 -23.42 -14.21
C HIS A 51 -11.53 -22.79 -15.57
N PHE A 52 -12.39 -21.91 -16.09
CA PHE A 52 -12.12 -21.18 -17.35
C PHE A 52 -11.21 -19.96 -17.16
N LEU A 53 -10.96 -19.54 -15.91
CA LEU A 53 -10.07 -18.43 -15.62
C LEU A 53 -8.61 -18.90 -15.50
N PRO A 54 -7.63 -18.18 -16.07
CA PRO A 54 -6.22 -18.49 -15.90
C PRO A 54 -5.75 -18.40 -14.44
N ASP A 55 -4.67 -19.11 -14.12
CA ASP A 55 -3.97 -18.98 -12.85
C ASP A 55 -3.40 -17.56 -12.67
N ASN A 56 -3.36 -17.08 -11.42
CA ASN A 56 -2.69 -15.82 -11.05
C ASN A 56 -3.06 -14.61 -11.92
N ILE A 57 -4.35 -14.45 -12.24
CA ILE A 57 -4.85 -13.38 -13.11
C ILE A 57 -5.58 -12.28 -12.33
N VAL A 58 -6.20 -12.62 -11.20
CA VAL A 58 -7.02 -11.70 -10.39
C VAL A 58 -6.16 -10.96 -9.36
N ASP A 59 -6.36 -9.64 -9.24
CA ASP A 59 -5.65 -8.80 -8.26
C ASP A 59 -6.44 -8.61 -6.96
N CYS A 60 -7.76 -8.55 -7.03
CA CYS A 60 -8.63 -8.36 -5.87
C CYS A 60 -9.92 -9.16 -6.02
N VAL A 61 -10.29 -9.91 -5.00
CA VAL A 61 -11.63 -10.48 -4.86
C VAL A 61 -12.40 -9.66 -3.85
N ILE A 62 -13.61 -9.23 -4.21
CA ILE A 62 -14.58 -8.68 -3.26
C ILE A 62 -15.91 -9.36 -3.53
N THR A 63 -16.46 -10.01 -2.51
CA THR A 63 -17.69 -10.77 -2.68
C THR A 63 -18.49 -10.92 -1.40
N SER A 64 -19.75 -11.25 -1.58
CA SER A 64 -20.69 -11.66 -0.55
C SER A 64 -21.44 -12.90 -1.07
N PRO A 65 -21.06 -14.12 -0.63
CA PRO A 65 -21.73 -15.32 -1.10
C PRO A 65 -23.19 -15.36 -0.65
N PRO A 66 -24.03 -16.21 -1.26
CA PRO A 66 -25.38 -16.49 -0.76
C PRO A 66 -25.38 -16.89 0.71
N TYR A 67 -26.07 -16.16 1.59
CA TYR A 67 -26.09 -16.48 3.01
C TYR A 67 -26.96 -17.73 3.28
N TRP A 68 -26.48 -18.60 4.17
CA TRP A 68 -27.15 -19.86 4.51
C TRP A 68 -28.60 -19.66 4.99
N LYS A 69 -29.53 -20.38 4.36
CA LYS A 69 -30.99 -20.33 4.54
C LYS A 69 -31.54 -18.90 4.55
N GLN A 70 -30.94 -18.03 3.74
CA GLN A 70 -31.42 -16.65 3.60
C GLN A 70 -32.37 -16.51 2.42
N ARG A 71 -32.05 -17.13 1.28
CA ARG A 71 -32.85 -17.07 0.04
C ARG A 71 -32.71 -18.33 -0.77
N ASP A 72 -33.79 -18.70 -1.44
CA ASP A 72 -33.83 -19.75 -2.44
C ASP A 72 -33.92 -19.10 -3.83
N TYR A 73 -32.96 -19.40 -4.69
CA TYR A 73 -32.88 -18.93 -6.07
C TYR A 73 -33.51 -19.91 -7.06
N ASN A 74 -34.20 -20.96 -6.57
CA ASN A 74 -34.81 -22.01 -7.38
C ASN A 74 -33.84 -22.67 -8.36
N ASN A 75 -32.55 -22.71 -8.02
CA ASN A 75 -31.51 -23.32 -8.83
C ASN A 75 -30.86 -24.47 -8.07
N PRO A 76 -30.79 -25.69 -8.63
CA PRO A 76 -30.24 -26.85 -7.92
C PRO A 76 -28.75 -26.74 -7.59
N LEU A 77 -28.00 -25.90 -8.30
CA LEU A 77 -26.56 -25.69 -8.08
C LEU A 77 -26.27 -24.60 -7.03
N GLN A 78 -27.30 -23.88 -6.56
CA GLN A 78 -27.12 -22.79 -5.61
C GLN A 78 -26.40 -23.23 -4.34
N ILE A 79 -25.63 -22.31 -3.77
CA ILE A 79 -25.06 -22.44 -2.44
C ILE A 79 -25.98 -21.70 -1.46
N GLY A 80 -26.07 -22.18 -0.22
CA GLY A 80 -26.85 -21.53 0.85
C GLY A 80 -28.14 -22.27 1.20
N GLN A 81 -28.45 -23.40 0.56
CA GLN A 81 -29.61 -24.23 0.87
C GLN A 81 -29.27 -25.59 1.48
N GLU A 82 -28.00 -25.82 1.84
CA GLU A 82 -27.53 -27.04 2.48
C GLU A 82 -28.25 -27.32 3.81
N ASP A 83 -28.36 -28.58 4.20
CA ASP A 83 -29.10 -28.98 5.41
C ASP A 83 -28.46 -28.44 6.68
N THR A 84 -27.12 -28.38 6.70
CA THR A 84 -26.36 -27.83 7.82
C THR A 84 -25.48 -26.65 7.39
N TYR A 85 -25.26 -25.70 8.31
CA TYR A 85 -24.34 -24.59 8.07
C TYR A 85 -22.88 -25.05 7.93
N ILE A 86 -22.52 -26.24 8.44
CA ILE A 86 -21.19 -26.84 8.27
C ILE A 86 -20.98 -27.30 6.82
N GLU A 87 -21.98 -27.90 6.19
CA GLU A 87 -21.93 -28.27 4.77
C GLU A 87 -21.86 -27.04 3.87
N TYR A 88 -22.63 -26.00 4.21
CA TYR A 88 -22.54 -24.69 3.57
C TYR A 88 -21.11 -24.12 3.64
N ILE A 89 -20.50 -24.12 4.83
CA ILE A 89 -19.11 -23.67 5.01
C ILE A 89 -18.15 -24.50 4.15
N LYS A 90 -18.29 -25.83 4.13
CA LYS A 90 -17.47 -26.71 3.29
C LYS A 90 -17.59 -26.36 1.80
N ARG A 91 -18.80 -26.17 1.29
CA ARG A 91 -19.02 -25.78 -0.12
C ARG A 91 -18.35 -24.45 -0.46
N LEU A 92 -18.44 -23.46 0.43
CA LEU A 92 -17.73 -22.19 0.25
C LEU A 92 -16.20 -22.35 0.30
N VAL A 93 -15.68 -23.13 1.24
CA VAL A 93 -14.24 -23.42 1.33
C VAL A 93 -13.74 -24.07 0.04
N ASP A 94 -14.49 -24.98 -0.56
CA ASP A 94 -14.10 -25.58 -1.83
C ASP A 94 -14.04 -24.55 -2.98
N VAL A 95 -15.04 -23.67 -3.07
CA VAL A 95 -15.04 -22.58 -4.07
C VAL A 95 -13.83 -21.67 -3.86
N PHE A 96 -13.59 -21.27 -2.62
CA PHE A 96 -12.46 -20.41 -2.29
C PHE A 96 -11.12 -21.14 -2.42
N ASN A 97 -11.09 -22.47 -2.35
CA ASN A 97 -9.90 -23.26 -2.65
C ASN A 97 -9.53 -23.17 -4.13
N GLU A 98 -10.50 -23.31 -5.03
CA GLU A 98 -10.27 -23.10 -6.46
C GLU A 98 -9.95 -21.64 -6.77
N MET A 99 -10.62 -20.69 -6.11
CA MET A 99 -10.37 -19.26 -6.25
C MET A 99 -8.93 -18.86 -5.88
N LYS A 100 -8.25 -19.58 -4.97
CA LYS A 100 -6.82 -19.32 -4.70
C LYS A 100 -5.96 -19.46 -5.95
N ARG A 101 -6.27 -20.39 -6.86
CA ARG A 101 -5.50 -20.59 -8.10
C ARG A 101 -5.53 -19.35 -8.96
N VAL A 102 -6.71 -18.76 -9.14
CA VAL A 102 -6.92 -17.59 -10.02
C VAL A 102 -6.39 -16.28 -9.40
N LEU A 103 -6.36 -16.18 -8.06
CA LEU A 103 -5.82 -15.02 -7.36
C LEU A 103 -4.30 -14.92 -7.59
N LYS A 104 -3.76 -13.73 -7.85
CA LYS A 104 -2.31 -13.50 -7.91
C LYS A 104 -1.65 -13.74 -6.54
N PRO A 105 -0.32 -14.00 -6.49
CA PRO A 105 0.41 -13.99 -5.23
C PRO A 105 0.25 -12.64 -4.50
N THR A 106 0.24 -11.53 -5.23
CA THR A 106 0.02 -10.20 -4.66
C THR A 106 -1.44 -9.88 -4.33
N GLY A 107 -2.37 -10.79 -4.65
CA GLY A 107 -3.80 -10.50 -4.63
C GLY A 107 -4.44 -10.50 -3.24
N THR A 108 -5.54 -9.76 -3.11
CA THR A 108 -6.31 -9.64 -1.86
C THR A 108 -7.72 -10.23 -2.00
N PHE A 109 -8.30 -10.71 -0.90
CA PHE A 109 -9.63 -11.29 -0.87
C PHE A 109 -10.46 -10.71 0.29
N PHE A 110 -11.45 -9.89 -0.04
CA PHE A 110 -12.44 -9.36 0.88
C PHE A 110 -13.72 -10.20 0.83
N LEU A 111 -14.04 -10.82 1.96
CA LEU A 111 -15.19 -11.69 2.12
C LEU A 111 -16.18 -11.09 3.12
N ASN A 112 -17.37 -10.71 2.65
CA ASN A 112 -18.47 -10.28 3.51
C ASN A 112 -19.46 -11.44 3.70
N VAL A 113 -19.62 -11.90 4.95
CA VAL A 113 -20.63 -12.90 5.31
C VAL A 113 -21.36 -12.48 6.57
N GLY A 114 -22.69 -12.48 6.50
CA GLY A 114 -23.55 -12.05 7.58
C GLY A 114 -23.78 -13.12 8.64
N TYR A 115 -24.24 -12.68 9.81
CA TYR A 115 -24.60 -13.56 10.90
C TYR A 115 -25.97 -14.22 10.68
N LYS A 116 -26.10 -15.48 11.13
CA LYS A 116 -27.37 -16.21 11.15
C LYS A 116 -27.63 -16.75 12.54
N TYR A 117 -28.91 -16.79 12.89
CA TYR A 117 -29.41 -17.40 14.11
C TYR A 117 -30.24 -18.64 13.76
N GLN A 118 -30.15 -19.67 14.59
CA GLN A 118 -31.03 -20.83 14.59
C GLN A 118 -31.42 -21.11 16.04
N ASN A 119 -32.71 -21.28 16.32
CA ASN A 119 -33.22 -21.55 17.67
C ASN A 119 -32.69 -20.56 18.75
N LYS A 120 -32.61 -19.27 18.40
CA LYS A 120 -32.05 -18.16 19.22
C LYS A 120 -30.54 -18.20 19.48
N GLU A 121 -29.83 -19.23 19.01
CA GLU A 121 -28.38 -19.31 19.07
C GLU A 121 -27.73 -18.57 17.88
N LEU A 122 -26.64 -17.86 18.14
CA LEU A 122 -25.81 -17.24 17.10
C LEU A 122 -24.82 -18.28 16.57
N LEU A 123 -24.95 -18.69 15.30
CA LEU A 123 -24.22 -19.82 14.74
C LEU A 123 -22.73 -19.55 14.44
N LEU A 124 -22.25 -18.32 14.59
CA LEU A 124 -20.86 -17.91 14.32
C LEU A 124 -20.34 -18.32 12.92
N ILE A 125 -21.23 -18.47 11.94
CA ILE A 125 -20.89 -18.86 10.56
C ILE A 125 -19.72 -18.04 9.99
N PRO A 126 -19.70 -16.69 10.11
CA PRO A 126 -18.59 -15.90 9.58
C PRO A 126 -17.23 -16.28 10.20
N GLU A 127 -17.17 -16.45 11.52
CA GLU A 127 -15.95 -16.83 12.24
C GLU A 127 -15.51 -18.26 11.90
N LEU A 128 -16.45 -19.20 11.85
CA LEU A 128 -16.16 -20.59 11.51
C LEU A 128 -15.63 -20.72 10.07
N LEU A 129 -16.24 -20.01 9.12
CA LEU A 129 -15.74 -19.94 7.75
C LEU A 129 -14.33 -19.34 7.70
N ALA A 130 -14.07 -18.28 8.45
CA ALA A 130 -12.73 -17.68 8.50
C ALA A 130 -11.67 -18.65 9.05
N VAL A 131 -12.00 -19.40 10.10
CA VAL A 131 -11.14 -20.45 10.67
C VAL A 131 -10.86 -21.56 9.64
N GLU A 132 -11.88 -22.04 8.94
CA GLU A 132 -11.70 -23.07 7.91
C GLU A 132 -10.86 -22.57 6.74
N LEU A 133 -11.01 -21.31 6.32
CA LEU A 133 -10.14 -20.72 5.31
C LEU A 133 -8.67 -20.64 5.76
N GLN A 134 -8.41 -20.28 7.02
CA GLN A 134 -7.04 -20.27 7.56
C GLN A 134 -6.41 -21.68 7.57
N LYS A 135 -7.18 -22.71 7.91
CA LYS A 135 -6.73 -24.12 7.79
C LYS A 135 -6.41 -24.49 6.34
N ASN A 136 -7.14 -23.91 5.40
CA ASN A 136 -6.98 -24.14 3.96
C ASN A 136 -6.01 -23.15 3.29
N GLY A 137 -4.98 -22.66 3.99
CA GLY A 137 -3.88 -21.91 3.34
C GLY A 137 -4.20 -20.46 3.00
N TRP A 138 -5.25 -19.88 3.60
CA TRP A 138 -5.43 -18.43 3.64
C TRP A 138 -4.79 -17.82 4.89
N THR A 139 -4.38 -16.56 4.81
CA THR A 139 -3.99 -15.74 5.98
C THR A 139 -5.00 -14.62 6.15
N LEU A 140 -5.66 -14.58 7.31
CA LEU A 140 -6.54 -13.48 7.71
C LEU A 140 -5.70 -12.31 8.20
N LEU A 141 -5.82 -11.16 7.54
CA LEU A 141 -5.12 -9.92 7.91
C LEU A 141 -5.98 -9.04 8.83
N ASN A 142 -7.26 -8.86 8.47
CA ASN A 142 -8.19 -8.05 9.25
C ASN A 142 -9.59 -8.65 9.28
N LYS A 143 -10.25 -8.55 10.44
CA LYS A 143 -11.71 -8.62 10.57
C LYS A 143 -12.23 -7.19 10.63
N ILE A 144 -12.68 -6.66 9.51
CA ILE A 144 -13.27 -5.33 9.41
C ILE A 144 -14.73 -5.42 9.84
N ILE A 145 -15.18 -4.48 10.67
CA ILE A 145 -16.56 -4.34 11.12
C ILE A 145 -17.23 -3.30 10.23
N TRP A 146 -18.10 -3.75 9.33
CA TRP A 146 -19.01 -2.84 8.65
C TRP A 146 -20.21 -2.56 9.54
N PHE A 147 -20.19 -1.40 10.21
CA PHE A 147 -21.32 -0.88 10.96
C PHE A 147 -22.33 -0.23 10.01
N LYS A 148 -23.61 -0.56 10.17
CA LYS A 148 -24.74 -0.09 9.37
C LYS A 148 -25.53 0.96 10.16
N PRO A 149 -25.29 2.28 9.99
CA PRO A 149 -25.95 3.31 10.81
C PRO A 149 -27.47 3.36 10.62
N ASN A 150 -27.95 2.89 9.47
CA ASN A 150 -29.36 2.73 9.11
C ASN A 150 -29.78 1.26 9.07
N ALA A 151 -29.24 0.42 9.95
CA ALA A 151 -29.71 -0.96 10.10
C ALA A 151 -31.22 -0.98 10.36
N MET A 152 -31.94 -1.88 9.70
CA MET A 152 -33.38 -2.01 9.93
C MET A 152 -33.64 -2.37 11.40
N PRO A 153 -34.55 -1.65 12.08
CA PRO A 153 -34.98 -2.03 13.42
C PRO A 153 -35.55 -3.44 13.41
N SER A 154 -35.24 -4.23 14.43
CA SER A 154 -35.81 -5.57 14.60
C SER A 154 -36.70 -5.56 15.84
N SER A 155 -37.89 -6.15 15.73
CA SER A 155 -38.86 -6.31 16.83
C SER A 155 -38.50 -7.43 17.82
N ILE A 156 -37.27 -7.94 17.75
CA ILE A 156 -36.79 -9.02 18.62
C ILE A 156 -36.51 -8.47 20.02
N GLU A 157 -37.23 -8.96 21.01
CA GLU A 157 -37.09 -8.54 22.41
C GLU A 157 -36.04 -9.37 23.18
N SER A 158 -35.75 -10.59 22.73
CA SER A 158 -34.94 -11.56 23.49
C SER A 158 -33.43 -11.42 23.29
N ARG A 159 -32.96 -10.46 22.48
CA ARG A 159 -31.54 -10.20 22.20
C ARG A 159 -31.35 -8.86 21.48
N PHE A 160 -30.12 -8.36 21.45
CA PHE A 160 -29.77 -7.18 20.65
C PHE A 160 -29.87 -7.44 19.14
N SER A 161 -30.22 -6.38 18.42
CA SER A 161 -30.25 -6.40 16.95
C SER A 161 -28.83 -6.43 16.38
N ASN A 162 -28.63 -7.22 15.32
CA ASN A 162 -27.36 -7.27 14.63
C ASN A 162 -27.25 -6.08 13.66
N VAL A 163 -26.43 -5.09 14.01
CA VAL A 163 -26.30 -3.83 13.28
C VAL A 163 -24.98 -3.70 12.51
N TYR A 164 -24.19 -4.76 12.45
CA TYR A 164 -22.91 -4.78 11.73
C TYR A 164 -22.66 -6.14 11.08
N GLU A 165 -21.84 -6.16 10.04
CA GLU A 165 -21.35 -7.40 9.42
C GLU A 165 -19.83 -7.42 9.34
N PRO A 166 -19.20 -8.59 9.48
CA PRO A 166 -17.77 -8.72 9.28
C PRO A 166 -17.43 -8.74 7.79
N ILE A 167 -16.29 -8.15 7.47
CA ILE A 167 -15.59 -8.28 6.21
C ILE A 167 -14.20 -8.78 6.53
N PHE A 168 -13.91 -9.99 6.11
CA PHE A 168 -12.62 -10.59 6.32
C PHE A 168 -11.69 -10.27 5.15
N LEU A 169 -10.54 -9.71 5.45
CA LEU A 169 -9.46 -9.49 4.48
C LEU A 169 -8.48 -10.65 4.56
N PHE A 170 -8.44 -11.46 3.52
CA PHE A 170 -7.52 -12.57 3.34
C PHE A 170 -6.48 -12.31 2.25
N VAL A 171 -5.36 -13.00 2.37
CA VAL A 171 -4.33 -13.19 1.33
C VAL A 171 -3.90 -14.65 1.32
N LYS A 172 -3.22 -15.10 0.25
CA LYS A 172 -2.59 -16.44 0.25
C LYS A 172 -1.56 -16.54 1.38
N LYS A 173 -1.49 -17.69 2.06
CA LYS A 173 -0.60 -17.87 3.23
C LYS A 173 0.87 -17.66 2.89
N GLU A 174 1.31 -18.13 1.75
CA GLU A 174 2.64 -17.94 1.19
C GLU A 174 2.95 -16.48 0.81
N SER A 175 1.91 -15.66 0.62
CA SER A 175 2.03 -14.26 0.17
C SER A 175 1.78 -13.23 1.26
N LYS A 176 1.66 -13.65 2.53
CA LYS A 176 1.35 -12.77 3.67
C LYS A 176 2.29 -11.58 3.89
N PHE A 177 3.47 -11.58 3.27
CA PHE A 177 4.44 -10.49 3.30
C PHE A 177 4.60 -9.74 1.97
N ASN A 178 3.96 -10.22 0.90
CA ASN A 178 4.15 -9.76 -0.48
C ASN A 178 2.81 -9.53 -1.20
N TYR A 179 1.82 -8.96 -0.50
CA TYR A 179 0.52 -8.61 -1.07
C TYR A 179 0.41 -7.12 -1.38
N PHE A 180 -0.42 -6.77 -2.37
CA PHE A 180 -0.73 -5.38 -2.68
C PHE A 180 -1.74 -4.84 -1.65
N PHE A 181 -1.45 -3.67 -1.08
CA PHE A 181 -2.40 -2.95 -0.23
C PHE A 181 -2.12 -1.45 -0.24
N SER A 182 -3.11 -0.64 -0.60
CA SER A 182 -2.99 0.82 -0.68
C SER A 182 -3.90 1.50 0.34
N LEU A 183 -3.29 2.11 1.36
CA LEU A 183 -4.05 2.84 2.38
C LEU A 183 -4.31 4.29 2.01
N ASP A 184 -3.49 4.86 1.12
CA ASP A 184 -3.37 6.31 0.97
C ASP A 184 -4.66 6.99 0.52
N LYS A 185 -5.44 6.35 -0.37
CA LYS A 185 -6.75 6.87 -0.80
C LYS A 185 -7.82 6.79 0.30
N LEU A 186 -7.61 5.93 1.30
CA LEU A 186 -8.55 5.65 2.37
C LEU A 186 -8.22 6.35 3.68
N ARG A 187 -7.07 7.04 3.74
CA ARG A 187 -6.64 7.73 4.95
C ARG A 187 -7.65 8.80 5.34
N LEU A 188 -7.97 8.83 6.63
CA LEU A 188 -8.78 9.90 7.18
C LEU A 188 -7.93 11.15 7.30
N PRO A 189 -8.42 12.32 6.84
CA PRO A 189 -7.71 13.56 7.03
C PRO A 189 -7.49 13.76 8.52
N VAL A 190 -6.28 14.15 8.90
CA VAL A 190 -6.04 14.62 10.26
C VAL A 190 -6.34 16.11 10.22
N ASN A 191 -7.39 16.56 10.91
CA ASN A 191 -7.71 17.99 10.98
C ASN A 191 -6.46 18.76 11.41
N ASN A 192 -6.00 19.68 10.55
CA ASN A 192 -4.94 20.68 10.74
C ASN A 192 -3.90 20.33 11.82
N PHE A 193 -3.08 19.30 11.58
CA PHE A 193 -1.83 19.17 12.32
C PHE A 193 -0.78 20.06 11.66
N THR A 194 -0.81 21.34 11.97
CA THR A 194 0.37 22.20 11.85
C THR A 194 1.24 21.92 13.06
N ILE A 195 2.50 21.55 12.81
CA ILE A 195 3.52 21.68 13.85
C ILE A 195 3.69 23.18 14.03
N ASP A 196 3.07 23.72 15.07
CA ASP A 196 3.19 25.13 15.47
C ASP A 196 4.58 25.34 16.10
N LYS A 197 5.59 25.28 15.24
CA LYS A 197 6.98 25.54 15.57
C LYS A 197 7.51 26.57 14.61
N ASN A 198 8.11 27.59 15.18
CA ASN A 198 8.88 28.57 14.44
C ASN A 198 10.32 28.07 14.29
N PRO A 199 11.04 28.49 13.23
CA PRO A 199 12.44 28.14 13.03
C PRO A 199 13.32 28.33 14.27
N GLU A 200 13.15 29.43 15.01
CA GLU A 200 13.92 29.75 16.22
C GLU A 200 13.69 28.79 17.39
N ASP A 201 12.60 28.02 17.40
CA ASP A 201 12.27 27.10 18.49
C ASP A 201 13.26 25.93 18.60
N ILE A 202 14.03 25.65 17.54
CA ILE A 202 15.02 24.57 17.53
C ILE A 202 16.37 25.00 18.11
N LEU A 203 16.53 26.26 18.50
CA LEU A 203 17.75 26.73 19.17
C LEU A 203 18.04 25.88 20.41
N GLY A 204 19.26 25.34 20.50
CA GLY A 204 19.67 24.45 21.58
C GLY A 204 19.19 23.00 21.49
N TYR A 205 18.44 22.62 20.44
CA TYR A 205 18.02 21.23 20.25
C TYR A 205 19.23 20.33 20.01
N GLU A 206 19.14 19.09 20.53
CA GLU A 206 20.10 18.04 20.19
C GLU A 206 19.93 17.63 18.72
N VAL A 207 21.05 17.32 18.09
CA VAL A 207 21.14 16.86 16.72
C VAL A 207 21.88 15.53 16.69
N GLU A 208 21.35 14.52 16.00
CA GLU A 208 22.09 13.28 15.72
C GLU A 208 22.42 13.20 14.22
N ASN A 209 23.67 12.87 13.89
CA ASN A 209 24.08 12.54 12.52
C ASN A 209 24.48 11.06 12.45
N PRO A 210 23.61 10.20 11.86
CA PRO A 210 23.89 8.78 11.65
C PRO A 210 24.59 8.49 10.31
N LEU A 211 24.84 9.50 9.47
CA LEU A 211 25.37 9.35 8.11
C LEU A 211 26.90 9.39 8.07
N LEU A 212 27.56 8.76 9.05
CA LEU A 212 29.02 8.74 9.18
C LEU A 212 29.56 7.31 9.30
N LYS A 213 30.78 7.13 8.79
CA LYS A 213 31.51 5.87 8.97
C LYS A 213 31.90 5.70 10.44
N GLY A 214 31.56 4.55 11.02
CA GLY A 214 31.94 4.21 12.41
C GLY A 214 30.90 4.54 13.48
N GLY A 215 29.75 5.12 13.12
CA GLY A 215 28.63 5.31 14.03
C GLY A 215 27.97 6.68 13.92
N LYS A 216 27.20 7.04 14.94
CA LYS A 216 26.52 8.33 15.03
C LYS A 216 27.32 9.33 15.86
N ILE A 217 27.31 10.59 15.44
CA ILE A 217 27.78 11.72 16.26
C ILE A 217 26.59 12.55 16.70
N ARG A 218 26.72 13.24 17.84
CA ARG A 218 25.72 14.19 18.32
C ARG A 218 26.25 15.61 18.26
N GLY A 219 25.33 16.56 18.31
CA GLY A 219 25.62 17.98 18.34
C GLY A 219 24.44 18.76 18.88
N ARG A 220 24.55 20.08 18.81
CA ARG A 220 23.51 21.01 19.25
C ARG A 220 23.38 22.19 18.29
N VAL A 221 22.15 22.64 18.07
CA VAL A 221 21.88 23.86 17.30
C VAL A 221 22.36 25.08 18.07
N LEU A 222 23.29 25.84 17.51
CA LEU A 222 23.79 27.11 18.03
C LEU A 222 22.98 28.30 17.52
N LYS A 223 22.71 28.32 16.21
CA LYS A 223 22.04 29.43 15.52
C LYS A 223 21.08 28.90 14.47
N VAL A 224 20.07 29.71 14.15
CA VAL A 224 19.12 29.42 13.08
C VAL A 224 19.12 30.61 12.12
N PHE A 225 19.04 30.35 10.82
CA PHE A 225 19.05 31.36 9.77
C PHE A 225 17.90 31.15 8.80
N LYS A 226 17.57 32.20 8.05
CA LYS A 226 16.64 32.19 6.94
C LYS A 226 17.23 32.94 5.74
N ASN A 227 17.01 32.44 4.52
CA ASN A 227 17.35 33.19 3.31
C ASN A 227 16.14 33.95 2.72
N SER A 228 16.38 34.78 1.70
CA SER A 228 15.33 35.55 0.99
C SER A 228 14.24 34.67 0.35
N LYS A 229 14.55 33.41 0.02
CA LYS A 229 13.59 32.43 -0.53
C LYS A 229 12.76 31.73 0.54
N GLY A 230 13.10 31.93 1.82
CA GLY A 230 12.43 31.35 2.97
C GLY A 230 12.94 29.98 3.42
N ASP A 231 14.04 29.48 2.85
CA ASP A 231 14.71 28.29 3.36
C ASP A 231 15.29 28.56 4.75
N ILE A 232 15.24 27.55 5.61
CA ILE A 232 15.72 27.61 7.00
C ILE A 232 17.01 26.81 7.12
N PHE A 233 17.96 27.32 7.91
CA PHE A 233 19.25 26.69 8.16
C PHE A 233 19.55 26.69 9.65
N ALA A 234 20.37 25.75 10.10
CA ALA A 234 20.85 25.68 11.46
C ALA A 234 22.37 25.50 11.49
N GLU A 235 23.06 26.31 12.27
CA GLU A 235 24.46 26.06 12.63
C GLU A 235 24.50 25.05 13.78
N VAL A 236 25.16 23.92 13.56
CA VAL A 236 25.26 22.81 14.51
C VAL A 236 26.70 22.68 14.98
N LEU A 237 26.91 22.75 16.29
CA LEU A 237 28.16 22.39 16.93
C LEU A 237 28.13 20.90 17.27
N TRP A 238 29.01 20.13 16.66
CA TRP A 238 29.14 18.69 16.89
C TRP A 238 30.06 18.39 18.07
N ASP A 239 29.88 17.23 18.70
CA ASP A 239 30.67 16.78 19.86
C ASP A 239 32.17 16.65 19.56
N ASN A 240 32.56 16.57 18.29
CA ASN A 240 33.96 16.59 17.86
C ASN A 240 34.56 18.01 17.74
N GLY A 241 33.82 19.04 18.14
CA GLY A 241 34.23 20.44 18.11
C GLY A 241 34.08 21.14 16.75
N LYS A 242 33.63 20.44 15.70
CA LYS A 242 33.38 21.06 14.39
C LYS A 242 32.00 21.71 14.36
N THR A 243 31.88 22.76 13.57
CA THR A 243 30.62 23.44 13.30
C THR A 243 30.24 23.28 11.83
N THR A 244 28.98 22.95 11.55
CA THR A 244 28.44 22.91 10.18
C THR A 244 27.13 23.68 10.07
N THR A 245 26.81 24.15 8.88
CA THR A 245 25.52 24.78 8.57
C THR A 245 24.67 23.79 7.79
N GLU A 246 23.57 23.35 8.38
CA GLU A 246 22.68 22.34 7.81
C GLU A 246 21.36 22.97 7.38
N ILE A 247 20.81 22.48 6.27
CA ILE A 247 19.46 22.83 5.82
C ILE A 247 18.45 22.25 6.81
N VAL A 248 17.44 23.01 7.21
CA VAL A 248 16.36 22.53 8.08
C VAL A 248 15.13 22.25 7.24
N GLN A 249 14.61 21.02 7.33
CA GLN A 249 13.38 20.65 6.65
C GLN A 249 12.20 21.41 7.27
N ASP A 250 11.31 21.91 6.41
CA ASP A 250 10.01 22.44 6.82
C ASP A 250 9.30 21.43 7.74
N PHE A 251 8.98 21.87 8.96
CA PHE A 251 8.44 21.00 10.00
C PHE A 251 7.13 20.31 9.56
N ASN A 252 6.36 20.95 8.67
CA ASN A 252 5.08 20.45 8.18
C ASN A 252 5.19 19.56 6.95
N LYS A 253 6.38 19.44 6.33
CA LYS A 253 6.60 18.57 5.17
C LYS A 253 7.05 17.17 5.56
N GLU A 254 6.97 16.26 4.59
CA GLU A 254 7.53 14.91 4.70
C GLU A 254 9.03 14.97 5.02
N SER A 255 9.53 13.92 5.67
CA SER A 255 10.94 13.84 6.10
C SER A 255 11.90 13.83 4.92
N GLN A 256 11.51 13.30 3.76
CA GLN A 256 12.32 13.30 2.55
C GLN A 256 11.46 13.78 1.38
N LEU A 257 12.08 14.37 0.38
CA LEU A 257 11.41 14.80 -0.84
C LEU A 257 11.39 13.66 -1.85
N THR A 258 10.20 13.23 -2.26
CA THR A 258 10.05 12.37 -3.44
C THR A 258 10.32 13.20 -4.69
N ILE A 259 11.13 12.64 -5.59
CA ILE A 259 11.51 13.25 -6.87
C ILE A 259 11.13 12.33 -8.03
N GLU A 260 11.06 12.90 -9.23
CA GLU A 260 10.91 12.12 -10.45
C GLU A 260 12.29 11.82 -11.05
N LEU A 261 12.44 10.64 -11.67
CA LEU A 261 13.56 10.36 -12.56
C LEU A 261 13.08 10.37 -14.01
N LEU A 262 13.80 11.05 -14.89
CA LEU A 262 13.52 11.08 -16.33
C LEU A 262 14.35 10.01 -17.05
N CYS A 263 13.70 9.07 -17.72
CA CYS A 263 14.38 8.16 -18.63
C CYS A 263 14.65 8.87 -19.97
N GLU A 264 15.91 9.01 -20.35
CA GLU A 264 16.28 9.70 -21.60
C GLU A 264 15.97 8.89 -22.86
N ASP A 265 15.90 7.56 -22.77
CA ASP A 265 15.65 6.68 -23.92
C ASP A 265 14.19 6.73 -24.39
N CYS A 266 13.25 6.72 -23.45
CA CYS A 266 11.81 6.67 -23.76
C CYS A 266 11.04 7.93 -23.37
N GLY A 267 11.70 8.90 -22.71
CA GLY A 267 11.11 10.17 -22.28
C GLY A 267 10.08 10.08 -21.14
N ARG A 268 9.88 8.90 -20.54
CA ARG A 268 8.91 8.70 -19.46
C ARG A 268 9.54 8.94 -18.09
N SER A 269 8.72 9.40 -17.14
CA SER A 269 9.11 9.58 -15.73
C SER A 269 8.96 8.27 -14.93
N ILE A 270 9.90 8.03 -14.03
CA ILE A 270 9.88 6.97 -13.01
C ILE A 270 9.58 7.66 -11.68
N ARG A 271 8.47 7.27 -11.03
CA ARG A 271 7.99 7.87 -9.77
C ARG A 271 8.00 6.90 -8.59
N HIS A 272 8.05 5.60 -8.87
CA HIS A 272 8.11 4.53 -7.88
C HIS A 272 9.14 3.47 -8.30
N PRO A 273 9.81 2.77 -7.35
CA PRO A 273 10.76 1.70 -7.69
C PRO A 273 10.21 0.58 -8.58
N LEU A 274 8.90 0.32 -8.55
CA LEU A 274 8.25 -0.67 -9.42
C LEU A 274 8.19 -0.23 -10.89
N ASP A 275 8.20 1.08 -11.16
CA ASP A 275 8.15 1.63 -12.51
C ASP A 275 9.41 1.25 -13.29
N ILE A 276 10.53 0.99 -12.61
CA ILE A 276 11.81 0.56 -13.22
C ILE A 276 11.61 -0.70 -14.09
N ASN A 277 10.70 -1.60 -13.71
CA ASN A 277 10.43 -2.82 -14.48
C ASN A 277 9.77 -2.54 -15.84
N LEU A 278 9.15 -1.37 -16.02
CA LEU A 278 8.55 -0.95 -17.30
C LEU A 278 9.60 -0.41 -18.28
N HIS A 279 10.85 -0.31 -17.86
CA HIS A 279 11.98 0.22 -18.62
C HIS A 279 13.03 -0.88 -18.91
N SER A 280 12.61 -2.15 -18.99
CA SER A 280 13.51 -3.29 -19.25
C SER A 280 14.23 -3.24 -20.60
N GLU A 281 13.71 -2.47 -21.56
CA GLU A 281 14.28 -2.26 -22.89
C GLU A 281 15.11 -0.97 -23.00
N CYS A 282 15.22 -0.18 -21.92
CA CYS A 282 16.02 1.04 -21.89
C CYS A 282 17.46 0.72 -21.44
N GLU A 283 18.46 1.35 -22.05
CA GLU A 283 19.89 1.16 -21.76
C GLU A 283 20.46 2.30 -20.90
N GLY A 284 19.87 3.50 -20.99
CA GLY A 284 20.30 4.71 -20.30
C GLY A 284 19.90 4.77 -18.82
N PHE A 285 20.73 5.43 -18.02
CA PHE A 285 20.44 5.70 -16.61
C PHE A 285 19.45 6.87 -16.47
N PRO A 286 18.34 6.71 -15.72
CA PRO A 286 17.35 7.78 -15.58
C PRO A 286 17.91 8.91 -14.71
N LYS A 287 17.70 10.17 -15.11
CA LYS A 287 18.25 11.36 -14.44
C LYS A 287 17.29 11.93 -13.40
N PRO A 288 17.76 12.30 -12.19
CA PRO A 288 16.89 12.85 -11.16
C PRO A 288 16.52 14.30 -11.47
N ILE A 289 15.23 14.62 -11.41
CA ILE A 289 14.72 15.99 -11.51
C ILE A 289 14.76 16.62 -10.12
N LEU A 290 15.89 17.25 -9.79
CA LEU A 290 16.15 17.83 -8.47
C LEU A 290 15.72 19.31 -8.39
N PRO A 291 15.26 19.77 -7.22
CA PRO A 291 15.09 21.20 -6.96
C PRO A 291 16.39 22.01 -7.17
N PRO A 292 16.29 23.33 -7.41
CA PRO A 292 17.44 24.21 -7.49
C PRO A 292 18.37 24.06 -6.28
N LYS A 293 19.68 24.25 -6.49
CA LYS A 293 20.65 24.29 -5.39
C LYS A 293 20.26 25.41 -4.42
N ILE A 294 20.36 25.11 -3.13
CA ILE A 294 20.13 26.13 -2.11
C ILE A 294 21.32 27.09 -2.09
N ASP A 295 21.00 28.37 -1.96
CA ASP A 295 21.98 29.43 -1.80
C ASP A 295 22.23 29.68 -0.30
N PHE A 296 23.49 29.60 0.09
CA PHE A 296 23.97 29.84 1.46
C PHE A 296 24.59 31.23 1.63
N SER A 297 24.68 32.04 0.56
CA SER A 297 25.33 33.35 0.59
C SER A 297 24.45 34.47 1.16
N ASP A 298 23.14 34.35 1.01
CA ASP A 298 22.13 35.33 1.46
C ASP A 298 21.33 34.79 2.66
N ILE A 299 22.00 34.64 3.80
CA ILE A 299 21.37 34.15 5.04
C ILE A 299 21.33 35.22 6.12
N THR A 300 20.19 35.35 6.79
CA THR A 300 19.98 36.25 7.93
C THR A 300 19.72 35.42 9.19
N GLU A 301 20.46 35.70 10.27
CA GLU A 301 20.26 35.02 11.56
C GLU A 301 18.89 35.38 12.15
N ILE A 302 18.12 34.36 12.52
CA ILE A 302 16.84 34.50 13.20
C ILE A 302 17.11 34.57 14.70
N LYS A 303 16.81 35.71 15.30
CA LYS A 303 16.90 35.89 16.75
C LYS A 303 15.52 35.62 17.37
N PRO A 304 15.45 34.89 18.49
CA PRO A 304 14.18 34.66 19.17
C PRO A 304 13.57 36.00 19.62
N SER A 305 12.27 36.17 19.40
CA SER A 305 11.54 37.38 19.77
C SER A 305 11.34 37.47 21.30
N GLY A 306 12.28 38.12 22.01
CA GLY A 306 12.05 38.75 23.32
C GLY A 306 12.26 37.91 24.61
N LEU A 307 13.03 38.50 25.55
CA LEU A 307 13.23 38.28 27.00
C LEU A 307 13.39 36.87 27.61
N PHE A 308 13.00 35.80 26.94
CA PHE A 308 13.14 34.43 27.41
C PHE A 308 14.22 33.72 26.60
N ASN A 309 15.45 33.78 27.12
CA ASN A 309 16.56 32.98 26.63
C ASN A 309 16.21 31.47 26.75
N PRO A 310 16.22 30.67 25.67
CA PRO A 310 15.92 29.24 25.73
C PRO A 310 16.88 28.46 26.65
N LEU A 311 18.06 29.04 26.96
CA LEU A 311 18.98 28.51 27.98
C LEU A 311 18.35 28.43 29.38
N TYR A 312 17.21 29.09 29.63
CA TYR A 312 16.47 29.00 30.90
C TYR A 312 15.53 27.80 31.00
N TYR A 313 15.13 27.19 29.88
CA TYR A 313 14.54 25.86 29.90
C TYR A 313 15.66 24.83 29.77
N LYS A 314 16.49 24.73 30.83
CA LYS A 314 17.04 23.43 31.20
C LYS A 314 15.86 22.48 31.16
N ASN A 315 15.85 21.58 30.19
CA ASN A 315 14.98 20.41 30.14
C ASN A 315 14.85 19.91 31.58
N LYS A 316 13.75 20.25 32.27
CA LYS A 316 13.33 19.50 33.44
C LYS A 316 13.09 18.14 32.82
N GLN A 317 14.07 17.26 32.92
CA GLN A 317 13.90 15.83 32.71
C GLN A 317 12.74 15.47 33.62
N ARG A 318 11.51 15.52 33.09
CA ARG A 318 10.35 14.98 33.76
C ARG A 318 10.66 13.50 33.75
N LEU A 319 11.20 13.00 34.86
CA LEU A 319 11.38 11.58 35.12
C LEU A 319 10.03 10.91 34.86
N TYR A 320 9.88 10.32 33.68
CA TYR A 320 8.65 9.65 33.26
C TYR A 320 8.46 8.44 34.17
N LYS A 321 7.52 8.55 35.12
CA LYS A 321 7.16 7.47 36.05
C LYS A 321 6.08 6.53 35.49
N GLY A 322 5.87 6.50 34.17
CA GLY A 322 4.85 5.64 33.55
C GLY A 322 5.32 4.20 33.34
N LYS A 323 4.37 3.35 32.90
CA LYS A 323 4.53 1.89 32.75
C LYS A 323 5.67 1.49 31.78
N PHE A 324 5.99 2.35 30.81
CA PHE A 324 7.07 2.14 29.85
C PHE A 324 8.36 2.80 30.34
N ARG A 325 9.00 2.24 31.37
CA ARG A 325 10.38 2.65 31.73
C ARG A 325 11.33 2.16 30.63
N LEU A 326 12.35 2.99 30.37
CA LEU A 326 13.30 2.95 29.25
C LEU A 326 13.78 1.53 28.88
N ASN A 327 13.28 1.02 27.75
CA ASN A 327 14.04 0.14 26.88
C ASN A 327 14.19 0.90 25.53
N PRO A 328 15.43 1.13 25.02
CA PRO A 328 15.68 1.82 23.75
C PRO A 328 14.90 1.26 22.55
N GLU A 329 14.37 0.03 22.67
CA GLU A 329 13.64 -0.66 21.62
C GLU A 329 12.10 -0.55 21.70
N ASN A 330 11.54 0.37 22.48
CA ASN A 330 10.09 0.57 22.56
C ASN A 330 9.50 1.25 21.29
N ARG A 331 9.72 0.65 20.11
CA ARG A 331 9.14 1.02 18.81
C ARG A 331 7.61 0.87 18.78
N GLY A 332 7.03 0.12 19.71
CA GLY A 332 5.58 -0.02 19.91
C GLY A 332 4.94 1.08 20.77
N ALA A 333 5.72 2.02 21.32
CA ALA A 333 5.17 3.11 22.11
C ALA A 333 4.39 4.10 21.23
N SER A 334 3.24 4.53 21.73
CA SER A 334 2.42 5.52 21.02
C SER A 334 3.26 6.77 20.73
N PRO A 335 3.03 7.43 19.58
CA PRO A 335 3.18 8.87 19.43
C PRO A 335 3.51 9.65 20.73
N GLY A 336 2.52 10.01 21.55
CA GLY A 336 2.73 10.81 22.76
C GLY A 336 3.69 10.20 23.80
N ALA A 337 3.80 8.88 23.90
CA ALA A 337 4.73 8.22 24.82
C ALA A 337 6.20 8.41 24.38
N ARG A 338 6.49 8.38 23.07
CA ARG A 338 7.85 8.66 22.55
C ARG A 338 8.26 10.12 22.77
N LYS A 339 7.35 11.07 22.53
CA LYS A 339 7.59 12.51 22.81
C LYS A 339 7.90 12.78 24.28
N SER A 340 7.22 12.07 25.19
CA SER A 340 7.42 12.20 26.64
C SER A 340 8.72 11.55 27.14
N LEU A 341 9.19 10.49 26.46
CA LEU A 341 10.39 9.72 26.87
C LEU A 341 11.71 10.30 26.36
N PHE A 342 11.74 10.82 25.12
CA PHE A 342 13.00 11.15 24.44
C PHE A 342 13.20 12.65 24.17
N SER A 343 12.23 13.51 24.51
CA SER A 343 12.16 14.90 24.02
C SER A 343 12.19 14.97 22.48
N GLU A 344 12.01 16.17 21.93
CA GLU A 344 12.16 16.39 20.48
C GLU A 344 13.63 16.70 20.16
N TYR A 345 14.13 16.15 19.06
CA TYR A 345 15.51 16.35 18.60
C TYR A 345 15.55 16.37 17.06
N LEU A 346 16.66 16.79 16.48
CA LEU A 346 16.87 16.79 15.02
C LEU A 346 17.73 15.60 14.62
N VAL A 347 17.47 15.03 13.44
CA VAL A 347 18.33 14.01 12.83
C VAL A 347 18.72 14.46 11.45
N LEU A 348 20.01 14.34 11.13
CA LEU A 348 20.50 14.53 9.78
C LEU A 348 20.08 13.35 8.91
N GLN A 349 19.31 13.61 7.87
CA GLN A 349 18.82 12.61 6.92
C GLN A 349 19.17 13.03 5.49
N ARG A 350 19.15 12.07 4.55
CA ARG A 350 19.25 12.38 3.12
C ARG A 350 17.98 13.11 2.70
N ARG A 351 18.15 14.19 1.95
CA ARG A 351 17.08 15.11 1.57
C ARG A 351 16.04 14.49 0.64
N TYR A 352 16.45 13.52 -0.15
CA TYR A 352 15.64 12.89 -1.19
C TYR A 352 15.39 11.41 -0.88
N GLU A 353 14.25 10.91 -1.32
CA GLU A 353 14.00 9.47 -1.40
C GLU A 353 14.86 8.89 -2.53
N ILE A 354 15.61 7.82 -2.26
CA ILE A 354 16.57 7.23 -3.21
C ILE A 354 16.12 5.84 -3.62
N PHE A 355 16.04 5.60 -4.93
CA PHE A 355 15.71 4.29 -5.47
C PHE A 355 16.97 3.42 -5.49
N GLN A 356 17.10 2.59 -4.46
CA GLN A 356 18.24 1.69 -4.26
C GLN A 356 18.62 0.84 -5.48
N PRO A 357 17.66 0.27 -6.24
CA PRO A 357 18.00 -0.50 -7.45
C PRO A 357 18.75 0.31 -8.52
N VAL A 358 18.40 1.59 -8.70
CA VAL A 358 19.03 2.49 -9.69
C VAL A 358 20.49 2.74 -9.32
N ILE A 359 20.74 3.08 -8.05
CA ILE A 359 22.11 3.33 -7.54
C ILE A 359 22.97 2.07 -7.63
N ALA A 360 22.42 0.92 -7.24
CA ALA A 360 23.15 -0.35 -7.31
C ALA A 360 23.55 -0.72 -8.75
N GLU A 361 22.67 -0.48 -9.72
CA GLU A 361 22.94 -0.71 -11.14
C GLU A 361 24.01 0.23 -11.68
N TYR A 362 23.92 1.52 -11.35
CA TYR A 362 24.89 2.53 -11.75
C TYR A 362 26.29 2.21 -11.22
N LEU A 363 26.40 1.84 -9.94
CA LEU A 363 27.67 1.44 -9.33
C LEU A 363 28.22 0.16 -9.96
N ARG A 364 27.38 -0.84 -10.25
CA ARG A 364 27.80 -2.08 -10.94
C ARG A 364 28.38 -1.79 -12.32
N PHE A 365 27.72 -0.94 -13.10
CA PHE A 365 28.17 -0.55 -14.44
C PHE A 365 29.59 0.03 -14.38
N TRP A 366 29.82 1.03 -13.53
CA TRP A 366 31.14 1.66 -13.41
C TRP A 366 32.19 0.75 -12.78
N LYS A 367 31.82 -0.10 -11.81
CA LYS A 367 32.71 -1.14 -11.27
C LYS A 367 33.19 -2.09 -12.35
N ASN A 368 32.28 -2.57 -13.21
CA ASN A 368 32.61 -3.49 -14.29
C ASN A 368 33.45 -2.79 -15.37
N LYS A 369 33.10 -1.55 -15.74
CA LYS A 369 33.88 -0.73 -16.66
C LYS A 369 35.31 -0.47 -16.16
N LYS A 370 35.48 -0.28 -14.85
CA LYS A 370 36.78 -0.11 -14.20
C LYS A 370 37.56 -1.42 -14.05
N GLY A 371 36.89 -2.57 -14.11
CA GLY A 371 37.51 -3.89 -13.92
C GLY A 371 37.93 -4.19 -12.48
N ILE A 372 37.30 -3.56 -11.48
CA ILE A 372 37.68 -3.70 -10.07
C ILE A 372 36.75 -4.68 -9.33
N THR A 373 37.31 -5.45 -8.40
CA THR A 373 36.55 -6.36 -7.53
C THR A 373 35.97 -5.63 -6.32
N ILE A 374 34.90 -6.18 -5.75
CA ILE A 374 34.30 -5.61 -4.52
C ILE A 374 35.29 -5.68 -3.35
N ASN A 375 36.01 -6.79 -3.20
CA ASN A 375 37.03 -6.93 -2.14
C ASN A 375 38.09 -5.82 -2.23
N ARG A 376 38.52 -5.47 -3.45
CA ARG A 376 39.47 -4.38 -3.64
C ARG A 376 38.87 -3.01 -3.29
N ILE A 377 37.57 -2.81 -3.52
CA ILE A 377 36.85 -1.60 -3.09
C ILE A 377 36.78 -1.55 -1.56
N ASP A 378 36.42 -2.65 -0.90
CA ASP A 378 36.40 -2.75 0.57
C ASP A 378 37.78 -2.40 1.16
N GLU A 379 38.86 -2.95 0.61
CA GLU A 379 40.25 -2.61 0.99
C GLU A 379 40.54 -1.11 0.85
N LEU A 380 40.23 -0.51 -0.30
CA LEU A 380 40.49 0.91 -0.58
C LEU A 380 39.68 1.84 0.31
N LEU A 381 38.46 1.44 0.69
CA LEU A 381 37.60 2.21 1.58
C LEU A 381 37.86 1.92 3.07
N GLY A 382 38.65 0.90 3.38
CA GLY A 382 38.91 0.44 4.75
C GLY A 382 37.66 -0.17 5.42
N TYR A 383 36.88 -0.94 4.66
CA TYR A 383 35.79 -1.78 5.15
C TYR A 383 36.23 -3.25 5.17
N LYS A 384 35.55 -4.09 5.97
CA LYS A 384 35.79 -5.55 5.97
C LYS A 384 34.97 -6.23 4.88
N ASP A 385 33.64 -6.07 4.91
CA ASP A 385 32.70 -6.71 3.96
C ASP A 385 31.46 -5.84 3.69
N THR A 386 31.60 -4.51 3.71
CA THR A 386 30.45 -3.59 3.73
C THR A 386 30.07 -3.10 2.33
N ALA A 387 31.06 -2.88 1.44
CA ALA A 387 30.81 -2.33 0.11
C ALA A 387 29.93 -3.26 -0.74
N SER A 388 30.00 -4.57 -0.49
CA SER A 388 29.18 -5.58 -1.16
C SER A 388 27.68 -5.27 -1.17
N HIS A 389 27.16 -4.66 -0.11
CA HIS A 389 25.74 -4.30 0.01
C HIS A 389 25.31 -3.18 -0.95
N TRP A 390 26.21 -2.30 -1.37
CA TRP A 390 25.88 -1.20 -2.28
C TRP A 390 25.69 -1.65 -3.72
N PHE A 391 26.23 -2.83 -4.07
CA PHE A 391 26.12 -3.42 -5.40
C PHE A 391 25.02 -4.48 -5.48
N ARG A 392 24.04 -4.47 -4.58
CA ARG A 392 22.95 -5.44 -4.53
C ARG A 392 21.62 -4.78 -4.85
N LYS A 393 20.74 -5.42 -5.63
CA LYS A 393 19.42 -4.88 -5.99
C LYS A 393 18.28 -5.42 -5.11
N ASP A 394 18.57 -6.35 -4.22
CA ASP A 394 17.53 -7.05 -3.47
C ASP A 394 17.14 -6.30 -2.19
N THR A 395 15.85 -6.22 -1.92
CA THR A 395 15.29 -5.67 -0.69
C THR A 395 15.23 -6.76 0.39
N GLY A 396 16.39 -7.21 0.88
CA GLY A 396 16.45 -8.26 1.90
C GLY A 396 15.82 -7.83 3.24
N SER A 397 15.10 -8.74 3.89
CA SER A 397 14.62 -8.55 5.27
C SER A 397 15.78 -8.55 6.27
N TRP A 398 15.71 -7.68 7.29
CA TRP A 398 16.65 -7.65 8.43
C TRP A 398 18.12 -7.37 8.08
N GLY A 399 18.40 -6.24 7.42
CA GLY A 399 19.78 -5.76 7.23
C GLY A 399 20.62 -6.57 6.23
N LYS A 400 20.01 -7.57 5.58
CA LYS A 400 20.65 -8.40 4.56
C LYS A 400 20.40 -7.92 3.14
N GLY A 401 19.64 -6.85 2.91
CA GLY A 401 19.39 -6.30 1.56
C GLY A 401 20.48 -5.36 1.05
N GLY A 402 20.26 -4.84 -0.16
CA GLY A 402 21.05 -3.76 -0.74
C GLY A 402 20.91 -2.46 0.07
N SER A 403 21.97 -1.66 0.10
CA SER A 403 22.01 -0.39 0.83
C SER A 403 22.54 0.75 -0.03
N ILE A 404 22.42 1.99 0.46
CA ILE A 404 22.95 3.19 -0.20
C ILE A 404 24.27 3.59 0.48
N PRO A 405 25.36 3.85 -0.29
CA PRO A 405 26.60 4.37 0.27
C PRO A 405 26.40 5.62 1.11
N LEU A 406 27.14 5.77 2.21
CA LEU A 406 27.17 7.02 2.97
C LEU A 406 27.65 8.19 2.08
N PRO A 407 27.30 9.45 2.37
CA PRO A 407 27.72 10.59 1.56
C PRO A 407 29.23 10.64 1.30
N ASP A 408 30.06 10.46 2.33
CA ASP A 408 31.52 10.44 2.17
C ASP A 408 32.00 9.23 1.35
N ASP A 409 31.38 8.06 1.55
CA ASP A 409 31.72 6.86 0.80
C ASP A 409 31.32 6.97 -0.67
N TRP A 410 30.25 7.70 -0.99
CA TRP A 410 29.85 7.99 -2.37
C TRP A 410 30.96 8.73 -3.13
N PHE A 411 31.54 9.78 -2.54
CA PHE A 411 32.63 10.53 -3.17
C PHE A 411 33.92 9.71 -3.27
N ARG A 412 34.22 8.89 -2.26
CA ARG A 412 35.36 7.95 -2.35
C ARG A 412 35.15 6.91 -3.44
N LEU A 413 33.94 6.35 -3.57
CA LEU A 413 33.60 5.45 -4.68
C LEU A 413 33.73 6.16 -6.03
N LYS A 414 33.34 7.43 -6.11
CA LYS A 414 33.52 8.25 -7.31
C LYS A 414 34.99 8.40 -7.68
N GLU A 415 35.85 8.61 -6.71
CA GLU A 415 37.30 8.66 -6.93
C GLU A 415 37.89 7.32 -7.40
N ILE A 416 37.39 6.20 -6.87
CA ILE A 416 37.86 4.85 -7.21
C ILE A 416 37.35 4.42 -8.60
N LEU A 417 36.04 4.56 -8.83
CA LEU A 417 35.32 4.08 -10.01
C LEU A 417 35.32 5.08 -11.17
N LYS A 418 35.59 6.36 -10.90
CA LYS A 418 35.63 7.46 -11.87
C LYS A 418 34.31 7.65 -12.64
N PHE A 419 33.19 7.59 -11.92
CA PHE A 419 31.86 7.89 -12.46
C PHE A 419 31.54 9.39 -12.41
N ASP A 420 30.50 9.82 -13.15
CA ASP A 420 30.10 11.23 -13.31
C ASP A 420 29.36 11.80 -12.08
N ASP A 421 28.78 13.00 -12.18
CA ASP A 421 28.08 13.69 -11.08
C ASP A 421 26.56 13.58 -11.11
N THR A 422 26.01 12.77 -12.02
CA THR A 422 24.55 12.64 -12.25
C THR A 422 23.76 12.43 -10.97
N TYR A 423 24.29 11.63 -10.04
CA TYR A 423 23.60 11.24 -8.80
C TYR A 423 24.18 11.84 -7.52
N ASP A 424 25.21 12.69 -7.60
CA ASP A 424 25.90 13.23 -6.42
C ASP A 424 24.91 13.91 -5.47
N ARG A 425 24.19 14.94 -5.96
CA ARG A 425 23.21 15.67 -5.14
C ARG A 425 22.10 14.77 -4.60
N TRP A 426 21.63 13.82 -5.41
CA TRP A 426 20.55 12.92 -5.01
C TRP A 426 20.95 12.02 -3.85
N VAL A 427 22.20 11.52 -3.86
CA VAL A 427 22.73 10.59 -2.85
C VAL A 427 23.26 11.31 -1.60
N THR A 428 23.82 12.51 -1.76
CA THR A 428 24.62 13.14 -0.71
C THR A 428 24.00 14.39 -0.06
N GLU A 429 23.01 15.04 -0.67
CA GLU A 429 22.37 16.19 0.00
C GLU A 429 21.62 15.75 1.25
N THR A 430 21.84 16.48 2.33
CA THR A 430 21.24 16.22 3.64
C THR A 430 20.46 17.42 4.15
N HIS A 431 19.60 17.15 5.12
CA HIS A 431 18.88 18.17 5.89
C HIS A 431 18.59 17.66 7.32
N LEU A 432 18.33 18.58 8.23
CA LEU A 432 17.86 18.30 9.56
C LEU A 432 16.35 18.07 9.54
N VAL A 433 15.95 16.91 10.03
CA VAL A 433 14.54 16.52 10.16
C VAL A 433 14.19 16.45 11.63
N LEU A 434 13.17 17.22 12.03
CA LEU A 434 12.61 17.17 13.37
C LEU A 434 12.01 15.79 13.66
N GLN A 435 12.66 15.07 14.58
CA GLN A 435 12.13 13.84 15.15
C GLN A 435 11.11 14.20 16.22
N THR A 436 9.86 14.23 15.77
CA THR A 436 8.70 14.33 16.64
C THR A 436 7.66 13.32 16.20
N VAL A 437 6.61 13.27 16.99
CA VAL A 437 5.43 12.50 16.73
C VAL A 437 4.65 13.18 15.62
N LYS A 438 4.87 12.74 14.39
CA LYS A 438 4.10 13.20 13.24
C LYS A 438 2.97 12.20 12.95
N PRO A 439 1.72 12.65 12.73
CA PRO A 439 0.78 11.84 11.99
C PRO A 439 1.34 11.58 10.58
N HIS A 440 0.89 10.51 9.92
CA HIS A 440 1.28 10.27 8.53
C HIS A 440 0.77 11.44 7.66
N PRO A 441 1.59 11.99 6.74
CA PRO A 441 1.29 13.21 5.97
C PRO A 441 -0.03 13.13 5.22
N LYS A 442 -0.33 11.98 4.63
CA LYS A 442 -1.58 11.71 3.90
C LYS A 442 -2.79 11.39 4.79
N GLY A 443 -2.66 11.40 6.11
CA GLY A 443 -3.76 11.11 7.03
C GLY A 443 -3.63 9.83 7.86
N LYS A 444 -4.54 9.66 8.81
CA LYS A 444 -4.60 8.50 9.71
C LYS A 444 -5.14 7.28 8.96
N ASN A 445 -4.67 6.09 9.34
CA ASN A 445 -5.34 4.84 8.96
C ASN A 445 -6.84 4.91 9.35
N PRO A 446 -7.77 4.57 8.43
CA PRO A 446 -9.21 4.61 8.70
C PRO A 446 -9.67 3.67 9.83
N GLY A 447 -8.83 2.73 10.24
CA GLY A 447 -9.19 1.68 11.19
C GLY A 447 -10.03 0.60 10.53
N ASP A 448 -10.47 -0.36 11.35
CA ASP A 448 -11.20 -1.56 10.97
C ASP A 448 -12.68 -1.50 11.32
N VAL A 449 -13.21 -0.34 11.71
CA VAL A 449 -14.65 -0.11 11.89
C VAL A 449 -15.13 0.91 10.87
N TRP A 450 -15.94 0.45 9.91
CA TRP A 450 -16.41 1.26 8.79
C TRP A 450 -17.89 1.56 8.93
N ASN A 451 -18.21 2.87 9.02
CA ASN A 451 -19.58 3.35 9.11
C ASN A 451 -20.13 3.61 7.71
N ILE A 452 -20.87 2.66 7.15
CA ILE A 452 -21.41 2.74 5.79
C ILE A 452 -22.90 2.40 5.80
N LYS A 453 -23.71 3.28 5.21
CA LYS A 453 -25.16 3.09 5.15
C LYS A 453 -25.52 1.98 4.16
N LEU A 454 -26.59 1.25 4.45
CA LEU A 454 -27.26 0.40 3.48
C LEU A 454 -27.78 1.24 2.32
N GLN A 455 -27.65 0.70 1.10
CA GLN A 455 -28.09 1.30 -0.15
C GLN A 455 -29.18 0.42 -0.76
N PHE A 456 -30.35 1.00 -1.05
CA PHE A 456 -31.44 0.31 -1.73
C PHE A 456 -31.22 0.32 -3.24
N LEU A 457 -31.49 -0.80 -3.91
CA LEU A 457 -31.46 -0.90 -5.36
C LEU A 457 -32.82 -1.38 -5.86
N PRO A 458 -33.61 -0.55 -6.58
CA PRO A 458 -34.97 -0.92 -7.01
C PRO A 458 -35.02 -2.16 -7.92
N ASP A 459 -34.08 -2.26 -8.86
CA ASP A 459 -34.02 -3.34 -9.86
C ASP A 459 -33.49 -4.66 -9.31
N ALA A 460 -33.00 -4.67 -8.07
CA ALA A 460 -32.58 -5.87 -7.37
C ALA A 460 -33.52 -6.07 -6.18
N HIS A 461 -34.23 -7.19 -6.12
CA HIS A 461 -35.08 -7.55 -4.96
C HIS A 461 -34.28 -7.83 -3.66
N PHE A 462 -33.06 -7.29 -3.52
CA PHE A 462 -31.99 -7.75 -2.63
C PHE A 462 -31.20 -6.57 -2.04
N ALA A 463 -30.69 -6.77 -0.82
CA ALA A 463 -29.73 -5.87 -0.20
C ALA A 463 -28.35 -6.12 -0.82
N THR A 464 -28.03 -5.40 -1.89
CA THR A 464 -26.68 -5.33 -2.45
C THR A 464 -25.75 -4.73 -1.40
N PHE A 465 -24.56 -5.33 -1.16
CA PHE A 465 -23.60 -4.65 -0.29
C PHE A 465 -23.20 -3.30 -0.94
N PRO A 466 -23.18 -2.18 -0.20
CA PRO A 466 -23.18 -0.83 -0.77
C PRO A 466 -21.97 -0.54 -1.64
N GLU A 467 -22.14 0.32 -2.66
CA GLU A 467 -21.05 0.71 -3.57
C GLU A 467 -19.86 1.31 -2.82
N ALA A 468 -20.11 2.13 -1.80
CA ALA A 468 -19.08 2.71 -0.95
C ALA A 468 -18.24 1.66 -0.18
N LEU A 469 -18.84 0.51 0.14
CA LEU A 469 -18.13 -0.59 0.79
C LEU A 469 -17.18 -1.26 -0.20
N VAL A 470 -17.68 -1.56 -1.40
CA VAL A 470 -16.91 -2.16 -2.50
C VAL A 470 -15.76 -1.24 -2.88
N GLN A 471 -16.04 0.06 -2.99
CA GLN A 471 -15.06 1.07 -3.35
C GLN A 471 -13.87 1.04 -2.40
N LYS A 472 -14.11 1.04 -1.08
CA LYS A 472 -13.03 0.94 -0.08
C LYS A 472 -12.21 -0.34 -0.26
N CYS A 473 -12.85 -1.48 -0.48
CA CYS A 473 -12.14 -2.75 -0.70
C CYS A 473 -11.29 -2.73 -1.98
N ILE A 474 -11.82 -2.20 -3.08
CA ILE A 474 -11.09 -2.11 -4.37
C ILE A 474 -9.94 -1.10 -4.29
N GLU A 475 -10.16 0.08 -3.71
CA GLU A 475 -9.11 1.09 -3.53
C GLU A 475 -7.97 0.57 -2.64
N ALA A 476 -8.30 -0.22 -1.61
CA ALA A 476 -7.31 -0.88 -0.76
C ALA A 476 -6.57 -2.02 -1.47
N GLY A 477 -7.32 -2.92 -2.11
CA GLY A 477 -6.81 -4.23 -2.50
C GLY A 477 -6.50 -4.44 -3.97
N CYS A 478 -6.90 -3.51 -4.85
CA CYS A 478 -6.72 -3.64 -6.29
C CYS A 478 -5.85 -2.50 -6.86
N PRO A 479 -4.70 -2.81 -7.49
CA PRO A 479 -3.89 -1.81 -8.18
C PRO A 479 -4.68 -1.18 -9.32
N GLU A 480 -4.27 0.02 -9.76
CA GLU A 480 -4.90 0.68 -10.89
C GLU A 480 -4.78 -0.17 -12.16
N GLY A 481 -5.89 -0.32 -12.88
CA GLY A 481 -5.95 -1.21 -14.05
C GLY A 481 -5.93 -2.71 -13.74
N GLY A 482 -5.86 -3.12 -12.47
CA GLY A 482 -5.95 -4.52 -12.04
C GLY A 482 -7.31 -5.14 -12.31
N ILE A 483 -7.42 -6.45 -12.03
CA ILE A 483 -8.65 -7.23 -12.21
C ILE A 483 -9.33 -7.48 -10.87
N VAL A 484 -10.60 -7.08 -10.77
CA VAL A 484 -11.50 -7.41 -9.66
C VAL A 484 -12.34 -8.63 -10.02
N LEU A 485 -12.43 -9.62 -9.13
CA LEU A 485 -13.31 -10.78 -9.27
C LEU A 485 -14.42 -10.73 -8.22
N ASP A 486 -15.65 -10.98 -8.65
CA ASP A 486 -16.76 -11.32 -7.76
C ASP A 486 -17.37 -12.67 -8.19
N PRO A 487 -17.07 -13.77 -7.47
CA PRO A 487 -17.58 -15.11 -7.78
C PRO A 487 -19.07 -15.29 -7.47
N PHE A 488 -19.74 -14.32 -6.85
CA PHE A 488 -21.16 -14.34 -6.49
C PHE A 488 -21.79 -12.98 -6.79
N SER A 489 -21.73 -12.57 -8.07
CA SER A 489 -21.84 -11.17 -8.45
C SER A 489 -23.24 -10.54 -8.28
N GLY A 490 -24.31 -11.33 -8.31
CA GLY A 490 -25.69 -10.87 -8.19
C GLY A 490 -25.97 -9.70 -9.11
N SER A 491 -26.28 -8.53 -8.54
CA SER A 491 -26.55 -7.30 -9.31
C SER A 491 -25.33 -6.65 -9.99
N GLY A 492 -24.12 -7.20 -9.84
CA GLY A 492 -22.90 -6.69 -10.48
C GLY A 492 -22.28 -5.45 -9.83
N THR A 493 -22.54 -5.18 -8.55
CA THR A 493 -21.99 -4.01 -7.85
C THR A 493 -20.46 -3.95 -7.90
N ALA A 494 -19.79 -5.10 -7.73
CA ALA A 494 -18.33 -5.18 -7.84
C ALA A 494 -17.83 -4.73 -9.22
N GLY A 495 -18.49 -5.17 -10.29
CA GLY A 495 -18.11 -4.82 -11.67
C GLY A 495 -18.34 -3.35 -11.98
N LYS A 496 -19.49 -2.79 -11.56
CA LYS A 496 -19.80 -1.36 -11.68
C LYS A 496 -18.71 -0.52 -11.02
N VAL A 497 -18.44 -0.76 -9.74
CA VAL A 497 -17.48 0.04 -8.96
C VAL A 497 -16.05 -0.15 -9.47
N ALA A 498 -15.67 -1.37 -9.83
CA ALA A 498 -14.36 -1.63 -10.44
C ALA A 498 -14.15 -0.77 -11.70
N ASN A 499 -15.16 -0.72 -12.59
CA ASN A 499 -15.06 0.05 -13.81
C ASN A 499 -15.05 1.57 -13.58
N GLU A 500 -15.87 2.08 -12.66
CA GLU A 500 -15.87 3.49 -12.24
C GLU A 500 -14.50 3.92 -11.67
N LEU A 501 -13.81 3.01 -11.00
CA LEU A 501 -12.45 3.22 -10.50
C LEU A 501 -11.37 2.94 -11.56
N GLY A 502 -11.70 2.57 -12.79
CA GLY A 502 -10.74 2.31 -13.87
C GLY A 502 -10.00 0.95 -13.75
N ARG A 503 -10.65 -0.05 -13.17
CA ARG A 503 -10.19 -1.45 -13.09
C ARG A 503 -11.01 -2.32 -14.05
N ASN A 504 -10.50 -3.51 -14.36
CA ASN A 504 -11.25 -4.55 -15.06
C ASN A 504 -12.06 -5.38 -14.06
N ALA A 505 -13.12 -6.04 -14.51
CA ALA A 505 -13.90 -6.93 -13.66
C ALA A 505 -14.26 -8.26 -14.33
N ILE A 506 -14.24 -9.31 -13.53
CA ILE A 506 -14.78 -10.63 -13.84
C ILE A 506 -15.91 -10.88 -12.86
N LEU A 507 -17.10 -11.13 -13.38
CA LEU A 507 -18.29 -11.43 -12.59
C LEU A 507 -18.73 -12.85 -12.88
N ILE A 508 -19.05 -13.62 -11.84
CA ILE A 508 -19.66 -14.93 -11.98
C ILE A 508 -21.04 -14.86 -11.37
N GLU A 509 -22.04 -15.30 -12.13
CA GLU A 509 -23.44 -15.30 -11.69
C GLU A 509 -24.13 -16.60 -12.10
N LEU A 510 -24.85 -17.21 -11.17
CA LEU A 510 -25.52 -18.47 -11.42
C LEU A 510 -26.85 -18.27 -12.15
N VAL A 511 -27.57 -17.20 -11.83
CA VAL A 511 -28.96 -16.96 -12.22
C VAL A 511 -29.00 -15.98 -13.41
N PRO A 512 -29.34 -16.43 -14.63
CA PRO A 512 -29.25 -15.60 -15.84
C PRO A 512 -30.05 -14.30 -15.78
N GLU A 513 -31.13 -14.24 -15.01
CA GLU A 513 -31.99 -13.06 -14.84
C GLU A 513 -31.23 -11.86 -14.26
N TYR A 514 -30.18 -12.09 -13.47
CA TYR A 514 -29.32 -11.01 -12.97
C TYR A 514 -28.44 -10.39 -14.05
N LEU A 515 -28.23 -11.09 -15.17
CA LEU A 515 -27.44 -10.57 -16.28
C LEU A 515 -28.04 -9.27 -16.83
N ASP A 516 -29.36 -9.13 -16.86
CA ASP A 516 -30.02 -7.90 -17.31
C ASP A 516 -29.72 -6.72 -16.39
N ILE A 517 -29.63 -6.97 -15.07
CA ILE A 517 -29.24 -5.96 -14.08
C ILE A 517 -27.75 -5.60 -14.26
N ILE A 518 -26.89 -6.60 -14.46
CA ILE A 518 -25.46 -6.41 -14.70
C ILE A 518 -25.23 -5.59 -15.98
N LYS A 519 -25.92 -5.93 -17.09
CA LYS A 519 -25.87 -5.21 -18.38
C LYS A 519 -26.25 -3.74 -18.23
N LYS A 520 -27.24 -3.42 -17.38
CA LYS A 520 -27.65 -2.04 -17.10
C LYS A 520 -26.65 -1.26 -16.25
N ARG A 521 -25.99 -1.93 -15.30
CA ARG A 521 -25.14 -1.28 -14.28
C ARG A 521 -23.67 -1.16 -14.68
N CYS A 522 -23.12 -2.16 -15.36
CA CYS A 522 -21.70 -2.23 -15.70
C CYS A 522 -21.46 -1.60 -17.08
N GLN A 523 -20.62 -0.57 -17.14
CA GLN A 523 -20.16 -0.02 -18.41
C GLN A 523 -19.06 -0.93 -19.00
N ASN A 524 -18.87 -0.85 -20.32
CA ASN A 524 -17.88 -1.63 -21.06
C ASN A 524 -17.93 -3.15 -20.78
N LEU A 525 -19.14 -3.68 -20.62
CA LEU A 525 -19.34 -5.12 -20.68
C LEU A 525 -18.95 -5.57 -22.09
N LYS A 526 -18.00 -6.49 -22.21
CA LYS A 526 -17.47 -6.92 -23.52
C LYS A 526 -17.71 -8.39 -23.83
N GLU A 527 -17.84 -9.21 -22.80
CA GLU A 527 -17.88 -10.66 -22.94
C GLU A 527 -18.89 -11.27 -21.96
N ILE A 528 -19.72 -12.18 -22.49
CA ILE A 528 -20.65 -13.00 -21.72
C ILE A 528 -20.40 -14.46 -22.09
N VAL A 529 -20.00 -15.23 -21.10
CA VAL A 529 -19.66 -16.64 -21.26
C VAL A 529 -20.68 -17.49 -20.52
N TYR A 530 -21.49 -18.24 -21.25
CA TYR A 530 -22.42 -19.20 -20.65
C TYR A 530 -21.70 -20.51 -20.34
N VAL A 531 -21.65 -20.89 -19.08
CA VAL A 531 -20.90 -22.05 -18.58
C VAL A 531 -21.85 -23.22 -18.36
N LYS A 532 -21.67 -24.31 -19.12
CA LYS A 532 -22.46 -25.54 -19.02
C LYS A 532 -21.67 -26.70 -18.43
#